data_AF-A0A0R3S9P4-F1
#
_entry.id   AF-A0A0R3S9P4-F1
#
_cell.length_a   1.000
_cell.length_b   1.000
_cell.length_c   1.000
_cell.angle_alpha   90.00
_cell.angle_beta   90.00
_cell.angle_gamma   90.00
#
_symmetry.space_group_name_H-M   'P 1'
#
loop_
_entity.id
_entity.type
_entity.pdbx_description
1 polymer ?
#
loop_
_entity_poly.entity_id
_entity_poly.type
_entity_poly.pdbx_seq_one_letter_code
_entity_poly.pdbx_strand_id
1 'polypeptide(L)'
;MPMQNMTPSLRVALKTILSDTVQEFSMLHKSLSCFSDVLQIQSSENEHSDALLTELNQLFLGILIRLNEFHHGDLVCHSDGSCRKLNDNEGHLRAFLADLGSTINVFRTLESEIEQFGTFESLKSNYENSKSAMDMHVHLAKNVMDNDQLIKFLQEKIAASQEHFTKQIDLYDELIRKLKHELQEANQLSEMTYKYLNASYKERAEELNRIRNEESRALNDETQGYIQSLNAEKRVIYEDSSCMLSEIDAHTNRLKYLQSQTKVQDLTNNVENLVTNLSQLKVNHERLKNDFKEYNRVVIDYDAEQERIRQKEKHEQKLLVAIFKVQTWWRTMIVVRKIKVPTIQIRRKGRKGKH
;
A
#
# COMPACT_ATOMS: atom_id res chain seq x y z
N MET A 1 92.55 14.94 -46.01
CA MET A 1 93.53 15.65 -46.87
C MET A 1 94.86 14.90 -46.83
N PRO A 2 95.05 13.85 -47.64
CA PRO A 2 96.38 13.28 -47.84
C PRO A 2 97.11 14.13 -48.90
N MET A 3 98.31 14.62 -48.56
CA MET A 3 99.17 15.30 -49.53
C MET A 3 99.47 14.36 -50.70
N GLN A 4 99.14 14.80 -51.92
CA GLN A 4 99.54 14.10 -53.13
C GLN A 4 101.07 14.07 -53.20
N ASN A 5 101.63 12.88 -52.96
CA ASN A 5 103.05 12.61 -53.13
C ASN A 5 103.42 12.87 -54.59
N MET A 6 104.19 13.95 -54.84
CA MET A 6 104.80 14.16 -56.15
C MET A 6 105.56 12.90 -56.57
N THR A 7 105.27 12.42 -57.78
CA THR A 7 105.81 11.19 -58.36
C THR A 7 107.35 11.27 -58.43
N PRO A 8 108.08 10.15 -58.19
CA PRO A 8 109.54 10.14 -58.16
C PRO A 8 110.19 10.67 -59.44
N SER A 9 109.57 10.43 -60.60
CA SER A 9 110.00 10.94 -61.90
C SER A 9 109.93 12.47 -62.00
N LEU A 10 108.89 13.09 -61.42
CA LEU A 10 108.75 14.55 -61.38
C LEU A 10 109.84 15.18 -60.51
N ARG A 11 110.22 14.53 -59.41
CA ARG A 11 111.28 15.00 -58.50
C ARG A 11 112.66 14.96 -59.17
N VAL A 12 112.94 13.93 -59.96
CA VAL A 12 114.22 13.81 -60.69
C VAL A 12 114.32 14.87 -61.77
N ALA A 13 113.27 15.06 -62.58
CA ALA A 13 113.24 16.10 -63.62
C ALA A 13 113.37 17.52 -63.05
N LEU A 14 112.68 17.83 -61.95
CA LEU A 14 112.84 19.10 -61.25
C LEU A 14 114.27 19.30 -60.74
N LYS A 15 114.92 18.24 -60.24
CA LYS A 15 116.29 18.32 -59.73
C LYS A 15 117.31 18.60 -60.84
N THR A 16 117.18 17.98 -62.01
CA THR A 16 118.06 18.27 -63.16
C THR A 16 117.84 19.68 -63.68
N ILE A 17 116.59 20.12 -63.84
CA ILE A 17 116.28 21.47 -64.33
C ILE A 17 116.78 22.54 -63.34
N LEU A 18 116.65 22.32 -62.03
CA LEU A 18 117.18 23.22 -60.99
C LEU A 18 118.72 23.23 -60.96
N SER A 19 119.36 22.09 -61.25
CA SER A 19 120.83 22.00 -61.31
C SER A 19 121.39 22.80 -62.49
N ASP A 20 120.81 22.64 -63.67
CA ASP A 20 121.25 23.33 -64.89
C ASP A 20 121.05 24.85 -64.77
N THR A 21 119.94 25.27 -64.17
CA THR A 21 119.64 26.70 -63.96
C THR A 21 120.56 27.35 -62.94
N VAL A 22 120.92 26.67 -61.85
CA VAL A 22 121.94 27.18 -60.90
C VAL A 22 123.31 27.29 -61.57
N GLN A 23 123.65 26.36 -62.46
CA GLN A 23 124.91 26.40 -63.20
C GLN A 23 124.97 27.55 -64.21
N GLU A 24 123.88 27.83 -64.93
CA GLU A 24 123.77 29.01 -65.80
C GLU A 24 123.79 30.32 -65.01
N PHE A 25 123.12 30.36 -63.84
CA PHE A 25 123.16 31.53 -62.93
C PHE A 25 124.57 31.81 -62.40
N SER A 26 125.33 30.75 -62.10
CA SER A 26 126.74 30.85 -61.68
C SER A 26 127.64 31.41 -62.80
N MET A 27 127.36 31.06 -64.05
CA MET A 27 128.08 31.62 -65.21
C MET A 27 127.75 33.10 -65.44
N LEU A 28 126.49 33.49 -65.30
CA LEU A 28 126.03 34.89 -65.38
C LEU A 28 126.58 35.76 -64.23
N HIS A 29 126.65 35.23 -63.01
CA HIS A 29 127.26 35.95 -61.89
C HIS A 29 128.79 36.10 -62.08
N LYS A 30 129.47 35.08 -62.62
CA LYS A 30 130.90 35.17 -62.96
C LYS A 30 131.18 36.20 -64.04
N SER A 31 130.35 36.29 -65.08
CA SER A 31 130.52 37.30 -66.13
C SER A 31 130.32 38.73 -65.60
N LEU A 32 129.36 38.96 -64.69
CA LEU A 32 129.20 40.26 -64.02
C LEU A 32 130.37 40.62 -63.08
N SER A 33 130.94 39.64 -62.37
CA SER A 33 132.04 39.88 -61.44
C SER A 33 133.35 40.31 -62.10
N CYS A 34 133.56 39.98 -63.38
CA CYS A 34 134.73 40.41 -64.17
C CYS A 34 134.67 41.89 -64.62
N PHE A 35 133.51 42.56 -64.53
CA PHE A 35 133.36 43.99 -64.90
C PHE A 35 133.51 44.94 -63.70
N SER A 36 133.79 44.43 -62.50
CA SER A 36 133.83 45.23 -61.26
C SER A 36 135.13 46.01 -61.01
N ASP A 37 136.18 45.81 -61.81
CA ASP A 37 137.41 46.60 -61.73
C ASP A 37 137.45 47.60 -62.90
N VAL A 38 136.87 48.79 -62.69
CA VAL A 38 137.30 50.13 -63.18
C VAL A 38 136.11 51.10 -63.25
N LEU A 39 136.26 52.18 -62.46
CA LEU A 39 135.59 53.51 -62.49
C LEU A 39 134.22 53.74 -61.80
N GLN A 40 134.34 54.37 -60.62
CA GLN A 40 133.36 55.21 -59.92
C GLN A 40 132.88 56.40 -60.79
N ILE A 41 131.56 56.62 -60.88
CA ILE A 41 130.79 57.82 -60.46
C ILE A 41 129.39 57.82 -61.11
N GLN A 42 128.40 57.51 -60.25
CA GLN A 42 127.02 57.99 -60.09
C GLN A 42 126.04 58.14 -61.28
N SER A 43 124.92 57.39 -61.11
CA SER A 43 123.54 57.54 -61.60
C SER A 43 123.33 57.34 -63.11
N SER A 44 122.63 56.30 -63.58
CA SER A 44 121.28 55.85 -63.19
C SER A 44 121.14 54.33 -63.02
N GLU A 45 120.78 53.88 -61.81
CA GLU A 45 120.65 52.48 -61.38
C GLU A 45 119.45 51.69 -61.98
N ASN A 46 118.64 52.26 -62.88
CA ASN A 46 117.42 51.60 -63.38
C ASN A 46 117.56 50.86 -64.73
N GLU A 47 118.62 51.07 -65.52
CA GLU A 47 118.73 50.39 -66.82
C GLU A 47 119.48 49.04 -66.75
N HIS A 48 120.35 48.84 -65.75
CA HIS A 48 121.05 47.56 -65.55
C HIS A 48 120.24 46.54 -64.73
N SER A 49 119.30 46.97 -63.89
CA SER A 49 118.40 46.05 -63.18
C SER A 49 117.32 45.47 -64.10
N ASP A 50 116.81 46.26 -65.05
CA ASP A 50 115.76 45.83 -65.97
C ASP A 50 116.28 44.84 -67.02
N ALA A 51 117.51 45.01 -67.50
CA ALA A 51 118.14 44.04 -68.41
C ALA A 51 118.32 42.66 -67.75
N LEU A 52 118.76 42.64 -66.48
CA LEU A 52 118.89 41.42 -65.68
C LEU A 52 117.52 40.78 -65.43
N LEU A 53 116.50 41.57 -65.11
CA LEU A 53 115.13 41.05 -64.90
C LEU A 53 114.54 40.46 -66.18
N THR A 54 114.84 41.05 -67.35
CA THR A 54 114.40 40.50 -68.64
C THR A 54 115.10 39.20 -69.00
N GLU A 55 116.40 39.04 -68.74
CA GLU A 55 117.09 37.75 -68.94
C GLU A 55 116.59 36.67 -67.96
N LEU A 56 116.36 37.04 -66.70
CA LEU A 56 115.84 36.13 -65.67
C LEU A 56 114.41 35.68 -66.01
N ASN A 57 113.58 36.57 -66.54
CA ASN A 57 112.24 36.24 -67.01
C ASN A 57 112.26 35.40 -68.30
N GLN A 58 113.20 35.63 -69.22
CA GLN A 58 113.38 34.74 -70.37
C GLN A 58 113.81 33.33 -69.94
N LEU A 59 114.71 33.21 -68.97
CA LEU A 59 115.10 31.94 -68.37
C LEU A 59 113.90 31.25 -67.71
N PHE A 60 113.12 31.99 -66.91
CA PHE A 60 111.95 31.45 -66.21
C PHE A 60 110.85 30.99 -67.18
N LEU A 61 110.59 31.74 -68.24
CA LEU A 61 109.65 31.35 -69.30
C LEU A 61 110.17 30.15 -70.10
N GLY A 62 111.48 30.08 -70.39
CA GLY A 62 112.09 28.92 -71.03
C GLY A 62 111.96 27.65 -70.18
N ILE A 63 112.07 27.76 -68.85
CA ILE A 63 111.87 26.65 -67.91
C ILE A 63 110.41 26.22 -67.89
N LEU A 64 109.46 27.17 -67.82
CA LEU A 64 108.03 26.87 -67.82
C LEU A 64 107.58 26.18 -69.12
N ILE A 65 108.12 26.57 -70.26
CA ILE A 65 107.85 25.91 -71.55
C ILE A 65 108.38 24.48 -71.54
N ARG A 66 109.62 24.25 -71.09
CA ARG A 66 110.17 22.88 -70.97
C ARG A 66 109.39 22.01 -69.97
N LEU A 67 108.87 22.59 -68.89
CA LEU A 67 108.08 21.88 -67.88
C LEU A 67 106.67 21.56 -68.40
N ASN A 68 106.10 22.43 -69.22
CA ASN A 68 104.83 22.20 -69.91
C ASN A 68 104.96 21.14 -71.02
N GLU A 69 106.06 21.16 -71.79
CA GLU A 69 106.40 20.10 -72.74
C GLU A 69 106.59 18.74 -72.04
N PHE A 70 107.05 18.72 -70.79
CA PHE A 70 107.15 17.52 -69.97
C PHE A 70 105.78 17.01 -69.46
N HIS A 71 104.84 17.93 -69.19
CA HIS A 71 103.52 17.58 -68.68
C HIS A 71 102.56 17.09 -69.78
N HIS A 72 102.84 17.42 -71.05
CA HIS A 72 101.98 17.12 -72.21
C HIS A 72 102.69 16.34 -73.34
N GLY A 73 103.96 15.94 -73.17
CA GLY A 73 104.75 15.26 -74.21
C GLY A 73 105.38 13.94 -73.74
N ASP A 74 105.08 12.88 -74.49
CA ASP A 74 105.55 11.50 -74.44
C ASP A 74 107.02 11.30 -74.02
N LEU A 75 107.33 11.28 -72.73
CA LEU A 75 108.68 10.94 -72.24
C LEU A 75 108.59 10.08 -70.97
N VAL A 76 109.29 8.93 -71.00
CA VAL A 76 109.61 8.15 -69.79
C VAL A 76 111.06 8.43 -69.45
N CYS A 77 111.32 8.89 -68.23
CA CYS A 77 112.67 9.11 -67.75
C CYS A 77 113.13 7.90 -66.92
N HIS A 78 114.30 7.39 -67.27
CA HIS A 78 114.98 6.39 -66.47
C HIS A 78 115.74 7.08 -65.32
N SER A 79 116.08 6.31 -64.27
CA SER A 79 116.70 6.83 -63.04
C SER A 79 118.09 7.44 -63.22
N ASP A 80 118.64 7.32 -64.43
CA ASP A 80 119.92 7.86 -64.90
C ASP A 80 119.79 9.24 -65.58
N GLY A 81 118.58 9.79 -65.69
CA GLY A 81 118.34 11.15 -66.18
C GLY A 81 118.23 11.28 -67.70
N SER A 82 118.23 10.16 -68.46
CA SER A 82 117.85 10.19 -69.88
C SER A 82 116.35 9.96 -70.05
N CYS A 83 115.72 10.71 -70.96
CA CYS A 83 114.30 10.58 -71.26
C CYS A 83 114.11 10.19 -72.74
N ARG A 84 113.30 9.15 -72.99
CA ARG A 84 113.00 8.63 -74.33
C ARG A 84 111.52 8.79 -74.67
N LYS A 85 111.24 9.06 -75.94
CA LYS A 85 109.89 9.15 -76.50
C LYS A 85 109.18 7.79 -76.52
N LEU A 86 107.95 7.73 -75.98
CA LEU A 86 107.10 6.53 -75.93
C LEU A 86 106.74 6.05 -77.35
N ASN A 87 106.60 4.74 -77.54
CA ASN A 87 106.22 4.15 -78.83
C ASN A 87 104.69 4.06 -78.95
N ASP A 88 104.15 4.10 -80.18
CA ASP A 88 102.70 4.26 -80.45
C ASP A 88 101.79 3.22 -79.74
N ASN A 89 102.31 2.01 -79.51
CA ASN A 89 101.59 0.93 -78.81
C ASN A 89 101.40 1.19 -77.29
N GLU A 90 102.31 1.93 -76.67
CA GLU A 90 102.25 2.23 -75.22
C GLU A 90 101.32 3.43 -74.95
N GLY A 91 101.20 4.34 -75.91
CA GLY A 91 100.20 5.42 -75.89
C GLY A 91 98.76 4.90 -75.94
N HIS A 92 98.51 3.89 -76.78
CA HIS A 92 97.19 3.24 -76.89
C HIS A 92 96.82 2.50 -75.59
N LEU A 93 97.79 1.83 -74.95
CA LEU A 93 97.59 1.14 -73.68
C LEU A 93 97.20 2.12 -72.56
N ARG A 94 97.80 3.33 -72.55
CA ARG A 94 97.52 4.34 -71.52
C ARG A 94 96.15 4.99 -71.67
N ALA A 95 95.72 5.27 -72.90
CA ALA A 95 94.37 5.74 -73.19
C ALA A 95 93.32 4.68 -72.81
N PHE A 96 93.55 3.41 -73.17
CA PHE A 96 92.69 2.30 -72.78
C PHE A 96 92.60 2.13 -71.25
N LEU A 97 93.71 2.26 -70.53
CA LEU A 97 93.71 2.19 -69.06
C LEU A 97 92.99 3.37 -68.40
N ALA A 98 93.03 4.57 -68.99
CA ALA A 98 92.27 5.73 -68.53
C ALA A 98 90.76 5.54 -68.74
N ASP A 99 90.36 5.03 -69.90
CA ASP A 99 88.96 4.71 -70.21
C ASP A 99 88.44 3.57 -69.32
N LEU A 100 89.25 2.53 -69.07
CA LEU A 100 88.93 1.47 -68.11
C LEU A 100 88.78 2.03 -66.70
N GLY A 101 89.66 2.95 -66.28
CA GLY A 101 89.57 3.62 -64.98
C GLY A 101 88.29 4.44 -64.83
N SER A 102 87.88 5.16 -65.88
CA SER A 102 86.61 5.91 -65.92
C SER A 102 85.41 4.98 -65.80
N THR A 103 85.40 3.90 -66.58
CA THR A 103 84.32 2.91 -66.59
C THR A 103 84.20 2.18 -65.24
N ILE A 104 85.34 1.80 -64.64
CA ILE A 104 85.39 1.21 -63.30
C ILE A 104 84.87 2.19 -62.25
N ASN A 105 85.18 3.48 -62.35
CA ASN A 105 84.64 4.48 -61.42
C ASN A 105 83.13 4.63 -61.56
N VAL A 106 82.59 4.64 -62.79
CA VAL A 106 81.13 4.64 -63.02
C VAL A 106 80.48 3.43 -62.36
N PHE A 107 81.03 2.22 -62.57
CA PHE A 107 80.53 1.01 -61.94
C PHE A 107 80.62 1.05 -60.41
N ARG A 108 81.69 1.61 -59.85
CA ARG A 108 81.85 1.75 -58.40
C ARG A 108 80.87 2.78 -57.82
N THR A 109 80.59 3.88 -58.51
CA THR A 109 79.51 4.80 -58.10
C THR A 109 78.15 4.12 -58.16
N LEU A 110 77.89 3.32 -59.19
CA LEU A 110 76.63 2.58 -59.35
C LEU A 110 76.48 1.50 -58.27
N GLU A 111 77.55 0.78 -57.94
CA GLU A 111 77.62 -0.17 -56.83
C GLU A 111 77.36 0.53 -55.49
N SER A 112 78.01 1.67 -55.24
CA SER A 112 77.78 2.45 -54.02
C SER A 112 76.38 3.04 -53.94
N GLU A 113 75.76 3.37 -55.08
CA GLU A 113 74.38 3.85 -55.14
C GLU A 113 73.39 2.71 -54.86
N ILE A 114 73.66 1.52 -55.41
CA ILE A 114 72.87 0.31 -55.11
C ILE A 114 73.00 -0.09 -53.64
N GLU A 115 74.20 0.00 -53.05
CA GLU A 115 74.42 -0.28 -51.63
C GLU A 115 73.84 0.80 -50.70
N GLN A 116 74.02 2.09 -51.01
CA GLN A 116 73.51 3.19 -50.17
C GLN A 116 72.00 3.36 -50.25
N PHE A 117 71.41 3.24 -51.43
CA PHE A 117 69.96 3.35 -51.61
C PHE A 117 69.23 2.02 -51.45
N GLY A 118 69.99 0.91 -51.37
CA GLY A 118 69.49 -0.42 -51.05
C GLY A 118 68.20 -0.72 -51.79
N THR A 119 68.21 -0.70 -53.12
CA THR A 119 66.97 -0.77 -53.93
C THR A 119 66.07 -1.95 -53.52
N PHE A 120 66.66 -3.07 -53.10
CA PHE A 120 65.93 -4.22 -52.60
C PHE A 120 65.47 -4.09 -51.13
N GLU A 121 66.32 -3.58 -50.23
CA GLU A 121 65.94 -3.39 -48.81
C GLU A 121 64.93 -2.26 -48.63
N SER A 122 65.09 -1.15 -49.34
CA SER A 122 64.14 -0.03 -49.39
C SER A 122 62.79 -0.47 -49.97
N LEU A 123 62.79 -1.30 -51.02
CA LEU A 123 61.56 -1.87 -51.58
C LEU A 123 60.89 -2.85 -50.61
N LYS A 124 61.68 -3.69 -49.93
CA LYS A 124 61.20 -4.62 -48.90
C LYS A 124 60.61 -3.87 -47.70
N SER A 125 61.29 -2.83 -47.21
CA SER A 125 60.80 -1.98 -46.13
C SER A 125 59.51 -1.26 -46.53
N ASN A 126 59.45 -0.68 -47.74
CA ASN A 126 58.23 -0.06 -48.25
C ASN A 126 57.09 -1.07 -48.43
N TYR A 127 57.38 -2.30 -48.85
CA TYR A 127 56.39 -3.36 -48.93
C TYR A 127 55.85 -3.75 -47.55
N GLU A 128 56.70 -3.95 -46.55
CA GLU A 128 56.27 -4.25 -45.17
C GLU A 128 55.53 -3.07 -44.52
N ASN A 129 55.94 -1.83 -44.79
CA ASN A 129 55.22 -0.62 -44.34
C ASN A 129 53.85 -0.50 -45.01
N SER A 130 53.76 -0.78 -46.31
CA SER A 130 52.49 -0.80 -47.05
C SER A 130 51.58 -1.93 -46.57
N LYS A 131 52.14 -3.12 -46.33
CA LYS A 131 51.43 -4.27 -45.81
C LYS A 131 50.89 -4.03 -44.39
N SER A 132 51.70 -3.48 -43.49
CA SER A 132 51.24 -3.12 -42.14
C SER A 132 50.20 -2.00 -42.14
N ALA A 133 50.31 -1.02 -43.03
CA ALA A 133 49.27 -0.01 -43.23
C ALA A 133 47.96 -0.64 -43.74
N MET A 134 48.05 -1.57 -44.70
CA MET A 134 46.90 -2.33 -45.20
C MET A 134 46.24 -3.16 -44.08
N ASP A 135 47.04 -3.87 -43.27
CA ASP A 135 46.55 -4.67 -42.14
C ASP A 135 45.86 -3.78 -41.09
N MET A 136 46.39 -2.58 -40.81
CA MET A 136 45.72 -1.59 -39.96
C MET A 136 44.36 -1.16 -40.53
N HIS A 137 44.28 -0.91 -41.83
CA HIS A 137 43.01 -0.56 -42.48
C HIS A 137 41.99 -1.71 -42.43
N VAL A 138 42.44 -2.96 -42.60
CA VAL A 138 41.58 -4.15 -42.45
C VAL A 138 41.07 -4.26 -41.02
N HIS A 139 41.93 -4.07 -40.02
CA HIS A 139 41.53 -4.09 -38.62
C HIS A 139 40.54 -2.97 -38.27
N LEU A 140 40.77 -1.76 -38.81
CA LEU A 140 39.89 -0.62 -38.61
C LEU A 140 38.52 -0.86 -39.27
N ALA A 141 38.50 -1.42 -40.47
CA ALA A 141 37.26 -1.80 -41.15
C ALA A 141 36.46 -2.84 -40.33
N LYS A 142 37.14 -3.86 -39.77
CA LYS A 142 36.51 -4.84 -38.89
C LYS A 142 35.92 -4.18 -37.64
N ASN A 143 36.67 -3.32 -36.97
CA ASN A 143 36.18 -2.59 -35.79
C ASN A 143 34.99 -1.69 -36.13
N VAL A 144 34.99 -1.04 -37.30
CA VAL A 144 33.86 -0.23 -37.77
C VAL A 144 32.62 -1.12 -37.98
N MET A 145 32.76 -2.29 -38.59
CA MET A 145 31.65 -3.23 -38.77
C MET A 145 31.10 -3.75 -37.43
N ASP A 146 31.96 -4.10 -36.49
CA ASP A 146 31.56 -4.57 -35.16
C ASP A 146 30.84 -3.46 -34.37
N ASN A 147 31.32 -2.22 -34.46
CA ASN A 147 30.67 -1.05 -33.87
C ASN A 147 29.31 -0.77 -34.52
N ASP A 148 29.20 -0.90 -35.84
CA ASP A 148 27.93 -0.73 -36.57
C ASP A 148 26.88 -1.78 -36.13
N GLN A 149 27.29 -3.02 -35.91
CA GLN A 149 26.42 -4.07 -35.37
C GLN A 149 25.97 -3.74 -33.93
N LEU A 150 26.90 -3.25 -33.09
CA LEU A 150 26.57 -2.84 -31.72
C LEU A 150 25.61 -1.65 -31.72
N ILE A 151 25.81 -0.67 -32.59
CA ILE A 151 24.91 0.49 -32.73
C ILE A 151 23.51 0.03 -33.11
N LYS A 152 23.37 -0.87 -34.10
CA LYS A 152 22.06 -1.42 -34.50
C LYS A 152 21.39 -2.16 -33.34
N PHE A 153 22.13 -3.00 -32.63
CA PHE A 153 21.61 -3.71 -31.46
C PHE A 153 21.13 -2.76 -30.36
N LEU A 154 21.90 -1.70 -30.05
CA LEU A 154 21.51 -0.70 -29.07
C LEU A 154 20.29 0.10 -29.53
N GLN A 155 20.18 0.43 -30.81
CA GLN A 155 19.00 1.09 -31.38
C GLN A 155 17.75 0.21 -31.24
N GLU A 156 17.84 -1.09 -31.53
CA GLU A 156 16.73 -2.04 -31.32
C GLU A 156 16.33 -2.11 -29.84
N LYS A 157 17.30 -2.16 -28.92
CA LYS A 157 17.03 -2.15 -27.47
C LYS A 157 16.36 -0.85 -27.01
N ILE A 158 16.79 0.30 -27.53
CA ILE A 158 16.15 1.59 -27.24
C ILE A 158 14.71 1.59 -27.75
N ALA A 159 14.47 1.15 -28.99
CA ALA A 159 13.13 1.08 -29.56
C ALA A 159 12.21 0.15 -28.76
N ALA A 160 12.69 -1.04 -28.39
CA ALA A 160 11.93 -1.98 -27.55
C ALA A 160 11.62 -1.40 -26.16
N SER A 161 12.58 -0.68 -25.55
CA SER A 161 12.36 -0.02 -24.27
C SER A 161 11.35 1.12 -24.38
N GLN A 162 11.38 1.90 -25.47
CA GLN A 162 10.41 2.96 -25.73
C GLN A 162 9.00 2.39 -25.87
N GLU A 163 8.82 1.32 -26.65
CA GLU A 163 7.53 0.64 -26.80
C GLU A 163 7.01 0.06 -25.48
N HIS A 164 7.91 -0.46 -24.64
CA HIS A 164 7.53 -0.91 -23.30
C HIS A 164 7.04 0.24 -22.42
N PHE A 165 7.74 1.39 -22.43
CA PHE A 165 7.32 2.56 -21.65
C PHE A 165 6.01 3.15 -22.15
N THR A 166 5.76 3.18 -23.47
CA THR A 166 4.46 3.64 -24.00
C THR A 166 3.32 2.73 -23.52
N LYS A 167 3.51 1.41 -23.55
CA LYS A 167 2.51 0.46 -23.02
C LYS A 167 2.27 0.66 -21.52
N GLN A 168 3.30 0.95 -20.74
CA GLN A 168 3.13 1.24 -19.32
C GLN A 168 2.35 2.54 -19.08
N ILE A 169 2.63 3.59 -19.86
CA ILE A 169 1.88 4.85 -19.80
C ILE A 169 0.39 4.59 -20.10
N ASP A 170 0.08 3.85 -21.17
CA ASP A 170 -1.30 3.52 -21.53
C ASP A 170 -2.02 2.74 -20.40
N LEU A 171 -1.33 1.79 -19.78
CA LEU A 171 -1.85 1.03 -18.63
C LEU A 171 -2.11 1.93 -17.41
N TYR A 172 -1.20 2.85 -17.10
CA TYR A 172 -1.37 3.79 -16.00
C TYR A 172 -2.51 4.77 -16.27
N ASP A 173 -2.65 5.26 -17.50
CA ASP A 173 -3.76 6.15 -17.88
C ASP A 173 -5.11 5.44 -17.79
N GLU A 174 -5.18 4.16 -18.17
CA GLU A 174 -6.40 3.36 -18.00
C GLU A 174 -6.71 3.13 -16.51
N LEU A 175 -5.70 2.85 -15.69
CA LEU A 175 -5.86 2.68 -14.25
C LEU A 175 -6.32 3.98 -13.58
N ILE A 176 -5.72 5.13 -13.93
CA ILE A 176 -6.13 6.44 -13.43
C ILE A 176 -7.58 6.72 -13.80
N ARG A 177 -8.00 6.39 -15.03
CA ARG A 177 -9.39 6.56 -15.48
C ARG A 177 -10.35 5.69 -14.66
N LYS A 178 -10.00 4.42 -14.41
CA LYS A 178 -10.80 3.49 -13.57
C LYS A 178 -10.92 4.00 -12.14
N LEU A 179 -9.79 4.34 -11.50
CA LEU A 179 -9.77 4.86 -10.13
C LEU A 179 -10.57 6.17 -10.00
N LYS A 180 -10.51 7.05 -11.01
CA LYS A 180 -11.31 8.27 -11.02
C LYS A 180 -12.81 7.98 -11.09
N HIS A 181 -13.21 6.98 -11.88
CA HIS A 181 -14.60 6.54 -11.97
C HIS A 181 -15.07 5.94 -10.64
N GLU A 182 -14.31 5.00 -10.06
CA GLU A 182 -14.62 4.37 -8.78
C GLU A 182 -14.74 5.41 -7.65
N LEU A 183 -13.83 6.41 -7.63
CA LEU A 183 -13.89 7.51 -6.68
C LEU A 183 -15.16 8.36 -6.86
N GLN A 184 -15.56 8.63 -8.11
CA GLN A 184 -16.77 9.39 -8.40
C GLN A 184 -18.02 8.61 -7.98
N GLU A 185 -18.09 7.31 -8.25
CA GLU A 185 -19.17 6.43 -7.82
C GLU A 185 -19.27 6.35 -6.30
N ALA A 186 -18.13 6.18 -5.61
CA ALA A 186 -18.07 6.14 -4.15
C ALA A 186 -18.56 7.46 -3.53
N ASN A 187 -18.20 8.60 -4.11
CA ASN A 187 -18.68 9.91 -3.65
C ASN A 187 -20.20 10.06 -3.84
N GLN A 188 -20.72 9.67 -5.01
CA GLN A 188 -22.16 9.71 -5.28
C GLN A 188 -22.94 8.78 -4.33
N LEU A 189 -22.43 7.58 -4.09
CA LEU A 189 -23.04 6.62 -3.16
C LEU A 189 -23.01 7.16 -1.73
N SER A 190 -21.90 7.76 -1.29
CA SER A 190 -21.77 8.39 0.02
C SER A 190 -22.77 9.53 0.20
N GLU A 191 -22.89 10.42 -0.79
CA GLU A 191 -23.83 11.53 -0.77
C GLU A 191 -25.29 11.05 -0.70
N MET A 192 -25.64 10.03 -1.49
CA MET A 192 -26.97 9.42 -1.45
C MET A 192 -27.26 8.75 -0.10
N THR A 193 -26.29 8.03 0.44
CA THR A 193 -26.41 7.37 1.76
C THR A 193 -26.61 8.41 2.86
N TYR A 194 -25.85 9.51 2.82
CA TYR A 194 -25.99 10.60 3.77
C TYR A 194 -27.39 11.25 3.69
N LYS A 195 -27.86 11.56 2.48
CA LYS A 195 -29.21 12.14 2.27
C LYS A 195 -30.30 11.21 2.77
N TYR A 196 -30.22 9.91 2.45
CA TYR A 196 -31.17 8.91 2.90
C TYR A 196 -31.21 8.79 4.42
N LEU A 197 -30.03 8.70 5.04
CA LEU A 197 -29.92 8.56 6.49
C LEU A 197 -30.46 9.81 7.21
N ASN A 198 -30.13 11.00 6.71
CA ASN A 198 -30.65 12.25 7.26
C ASN A 198 -32.18 12.35 7.14
N ALA A 199 -32.75 11.96 5.98
CA ALA A 199 -34.20 11.93 5.78
C ALA A 199 -34.87 10.93 6.75
N SER A 200 -34.31 9.74 6.89
CA SER A 200 -34.82 8.71 7.80
C SER A 200 -34.79 9.15 9.27
N TYR A 201 -33.71 9.80 9.71
CA TYR A 201 -33.65 10.35 11.06
C TYR A 201 -34.64 11.49 11.28
N LYS A 202 -34.82 12.35 10.28
CA LYS A 202 -35.81 13.43 10.34
C LYS A 202 -37.23 12.89 10.47
N GLU A 203 -37.60 11.92 9.64
CA GLU A 203 -38.90 11.25 9.70
C GLU A 203 -39.12 10.59 11.07
N ARG A 204 -38.12 9.88 11.60
CA ARG A 204 -38.19 9.26 12.93
C ARG A 204 -38.36 10.29 14.05
N ALA A 205 -37.67 11.43 13.95
CA ALA A 205 -37.81 12.52 14.91
C ALA A 205 -39.20 13.16 14.83
N GLU A 206 -39.74 13.35 13.62
CA GLU A 206 -41.10 13.85 13.40
C GLU A 206 -42.16 12.91 13.97
N GLU A 207 -42.04 11.60 13.76
CA GLU A 207 -42.97 10.61 14.30
C GLU A 207 -42.92 10.56 15.84
N LEU A 208 -41.72 10.56 16.43
CA LEU A 208 -41.57 10.61 17.89
C LEU A 208 -42.16 11.91 18.48
N ASN A 209 -41.97 13.04 17.80
CA ASN A 209 -42.61 14.29 18.19
C ASN A 209 -44.13 14.22 18.08
N ARG A 210 -44.67 13.55 17.05
CA ARG A 210 -46.11 13.35 16.91
C ARG A 210 -46.67 12.53 18.06
N ILE A 211 -46.06 11.38 18.37
CA ILE A 211 -46.44 10.51 19.50
C ILE A 211 -46.39 11.30 20.81
N ARG A 212 -45.29 11.99 21.08
CA ARG A 212 -45.14 12.82 22.29
C ARG A 212 -46.26 13.87 22.40
N ASN A 213 -46.60 14.54 21.30
CA ASN A 213 -47.63 15.58 21.29
C ASN A 213 -49.04 14.99 21.44
N GLU A 214 -49.28 13.77 20.97
CA GLU A 214 -50.53 13.04 21.20
C GLU A 214 -50.67 12.62 22.65
N GLU A 215 -49.64 11.99 23.22
CA GLU A 215 -49.61 11.61 24.64
C GLU A 215 -49.76 12.83 25.55
N SER A 216 -49.02 13.91 25.28
CA SER A 216 -49.13 15.14 26.07
C SER A 216 -50.51 15.76 26.02
N ARG A 217 -51.22 15.66 24.88
CA ARG A 217 -52.61 16.12 24.77
C ARG A 217 -53.54 15.23 25.56
N ALA A 218 -53.41 13.90 25.44
CA ALA A 218 -54.22 12.94 26.18
C ALA A 218 -54.07 13.13 27.70
N LEU A 219 -52.84 13.27 28.22
CA LEU A 219 -52.60 13.54 29.64
C LEU A 219 -53.19 14.88 30.08
N ASN A 220 -53.11 15.91 29.24
CA ASN A 220 -53.68 17.22 29.56
C ASN A 220 -55.22 17.15 29.62
N ASP A 221 -55.85 16.45 28.67
CA ASP A 221 -57.30 16.26 28.64
C ASP A 221 -57.77 15.44 29.86
N GLU A 222 -57.03 14.40 30.24
CA GLU A 222 -57.30 13.61 31.45
C GLU A 222 -57.18 14.46 32.72
N THR A 223 -56.12 15.29 32.80
CA THR A 223 -55.92 16.24 33.91
C THR A 223 -57.08 17.22 34.02
N GLN A 224 -57.54 17.77 32.89
CA GLN A 224 -58.72 18.64 32.87
C GLN A 224 -59.99 17.90 33.30
N GLY A 225 -60.17 16.65 32.87
CA GLY A 225 -61.25 15.78 33.32
C GLY A 225 -61.27 15.59 34.83
N TYR A 226 -60.12 15.27 35.45
CA TYR A 226 -60.01 15.16 36.90
C TYR A 226 -60.31 16.48 37.62
N ILE A 227 -59.84 17.62 37.10
CA ILE A 227 -60.13 18.94 37.67
C ILE A 227 -61.64 19.22 37.64
N GLN A 228 -62.31 18.92 36.53
CA GLN A 228 -63.77 19.10 36.42
C GLN A 228 -64.52 18.19 37.40
N SER A 229 -64.13 16.91 37.49
CA SER A 229 -64.71 15.95 38.43
C SER A 229 -64.55 16.41 39.88
N LEU A 230 -63.34 16.83 40.25
CA LEU A 230 -63.03 17.34 41.59
C LEU A 230 -63.81 18.61 41.92
N ASN A 231 -64.03 19.51 40.95
CA ASN A 231 -64.86 20.69 41.15
C ASN A 231 -66.34 20.34 41.30
N ALA A 232 -66.84 19.34 40.56
CA ALA A 232 -68.19 18.83 40.70
C ALA A 232 -68.41 18.18 42.08
N GLU A 233 -67.48 17.33 42.52
CA GLU A 233 -67.51 16.70 43.84
C GLU A 233 -67.45 17.74 44.96
N LYS A 234 -66.57 18.76 44.85
CA LYS A 234 -66.56 19.90 45.78
C LYS A 234 -67.92 20.58 45.86
N ARG A 235 -68.58 20.84 44.73
CA ARG A 235 -69.93 21.44 44.72
C ARG A 235 -70.93 20.54 45.47
N VAL A 236 -70.97 19.25 45.18
CA VAL A 236 -71.86 18.30 45.87
C VAL A 236 -71.60 18.30 47.38
N ILE A 237 -70.33 18.26 47.80
CA ILE A 237 -69.96 18.33 49.22
C ILE A 237 -70.47 19.63 49.86
N TYR A 238 -70.39 20.77 49.17
CA TYR A 238 -70.92 22.04 49.68
C TYR A 238 -72.46 22.01 49.79
N GLU A 239 -73.15 21.46 48.81
CA GLU A 239 -74.62 21.32 48.80
C GLU A 239 -75.08 20.40 49.94
N ASP A 240 -74.45 19.23 50.09
CA ASP A 240 -74.71 18.28 51.16
C ASP A 240 -74.44 18.90 52.54
N SER A 241 -73.29 19.57 52.69
CA SER A 241 -72.93 20.25 53.95
C SER A 241 -73.97 21.34 54.29
N SER A 242 -74.41 22.12 53.30
CA SER A 242 -75.44 23.14 53.49
C SER A 242 -76.78 22.54 53.88
N CYS A 243 -77.19 21.42 53.26
CA CYS A 243 -78.42 20.71 53.57
C CYS A 243 -78.38 20.19 55.01
N MET A 244 -77.30 19.47 55.37
CA MET A 244 -77.11 18.90 56.70
C MET A 244 -77.08 19.98 57.79
N LEU A 245 -76.42 21.12 57.55
CA LEU A 245 -76.44 22.25 58.48
C LEU A 245 -77.84 22.84 58.64
N SER A 246 -78.60 22.99 57.54
CA SER A 246 -79.99 23.46 57.61
C SER A 246 -80.90 22.49 58.38
N GLU A 247 -80.71 21.18 58.22
CA GLU A 247 -81.45 20.16 59.00
C GLU A 247 -81.09 20.22 60.48
N ILE A 248 -79.80 20.35 60.81
CA ILE A 248 -79.32 20.53 62.18
C ILE A 248 -79.98 21.77 62.81
N ASP A 249 -80.04 22.89 62.09
CA ASP A 249 -80.68 24.11 62.57
C ASP A 249 -82.19 23.92 62.76
N ALA A 250 -82.88 23.26 61.83
CA ALA A 250 -84.30 22.94 61.95
C ALA A 250 -84.59 22.04 63.16
N HIS A 251 -83.78 21.01 63.38
CA HIS A 251 -83.87 20.12 64.54
C HIS A 251 -83.56 20.85 65.84
N THR A 252 -82.53 21.71 65.85
CA THR A 252 -82.17 22.52 67.01
C THR A 252 -83.31 23.47 67.38
N ASN A 253 -83.94 24.11 66.40
CA ASN A 253 -85.09 24.98 66.61
C ASN A 253 -86.32 24.21 67.10
N ARG A 254 -86.60 23.03 66.53
CA ARG A 254 -87.67 22.14 67.01
C ARG A 254 -87.42 21.70 68.45
N LEU A 255 -86.18 21.35 68.78
CA LEU A 255 -85.80 20.94 70.13
C LEU A 255 -85.97 22.10 71.11
N LYS A 256 -85.52 23.32 70.77
CA LYS A 256 -85.76 24.53 71.57
C LYS A 256 -87.26 24.79 71.76
N TYR A 257 -88.06 24.65 70.71
CA TYR A 257 -89.52 24.80 70.80
C TYR A 257 -90.15 23.76 71.74
N LEU A 258 -89.79 22.48 71.60
CA LEU A 258 -90.27 21.43 72.50
C LEU A 258 -89.81 21.68 73.94
N GLN A 259 -88.55 22.06 74.17
CA GLN A 259 -88.07 22.46 75.50
C GLN A 259 -88.87 23.63 76.07
N SER A 260 -89.32 24.58 75.24
CA SER A 260 -90.16 25.70 75.68
C SER A 260 -91.61 25.32 75.98
N GLN A 261 -92.16 24.30 75.32
CA GLN A 261 -93.55 23.86 75.52
C GLN A 261 -93.72 22.82 76.63
N THR A 262 -92.72 21.98 76.85
CA THR A 262 -92.84 20.88 77.81
C THR A 262 -92.30 21.31 79.17
N LYS A 263 -93.20 21.52 80.13
CA LYS A 263 -92.82 21.59 81.54
C LYS A 263 -92.17 20.25 81.89
N VAL A 264 -90.88 20.26 82.23
CA VAL A 264 -90.09 19.05 82.57
C VAL A 264 -90.86 18.12 83.53
N GLN A 265 -91.64 18.70 84.44
CA GLN A 265 -92.53 17.99 85.37
C GLN A 265 -93.52 17.01 84.71
N ASP A 266 -94.15 17.38 83.59
CA ASP A 266 -95.18 16.56 82.94
C ASP A 266 -94.55 15.36 82.21
N LEU A 267 -93.34 15.52 81.67
CA LEU A 267 -92.59 14.39 81.09
C LEU A 267 -92.09 13.44 82.17
N THR A 268 -91.60 13.97 83.29
CA THR A 268 -91.17 13.14 84.43
C THR A 268 -92.34 12.30 84.96
N ASN A 269 -93.52 12.90 85.13
CA ASN A 269 -94.73 12.18 85.54
C ASN A 269 -95.17 11.12 84.53
N ASN A 270 -95.07 11.40 83.23
CA ASN A 270 -95.41 10.43 82.18
C ASN A 270 -94.41 9.26 82.12
N VAL A 271 -93.12 9.53 82.33
CA VAL A 271 -92.09 8.48 82.42
C VAL A 271 -92.33 7.61 83.66
N GLU A 272 -92.63 8.21 84.81
CA GLU A 272 -92.99 7.46 86.03
C GLU A 272 -94.24 6.60 85.82
N ASN A 273 -95.29 7.13 85.18
CA ASN A 273 -96.50 6.38 84.85
C ASN A 273 -96.22 5.21 83.88
N LEU A 274 -95.34 5.40 82.88
CA LEU A 274 -94.94 4.33 81.97
C LEU A 274 -94.13 3.25 82.71
N VAL A 275 -93.25 3.63 83.63
CA VAL A 275 -92.50 2.69 84.47
C VAL A 275 -93.43 1.87 85.36
N THR A 276 -94.45 2.49 85.97
CA THR A 276 -95.45 1.77 86.77
C THR A 276 -96.31 0.84 85.92
N ASN A 277 -96.70 1.25 84.72
CA ASN A 277 -97.47 0.41 83.80
C ASN A 277 -96.65 -0.80 83.30
N LEU A 278 -95.36 -0.60 83.01
CA LEU A 278 -94.46 -1.66 82.57
C LEU A 278 -94.22 -2.67 83.71
N SER A 279 -94.08 -2.18 84.95
CA SER A 279 -94.04 -3.02 86.15
C SER A 279 -95.30 -3.88 86.29
N GLN A 280 -96.49 -3.29 86.19
CA GLN A 280 -97.76 -4.05 86.23
C GLN A 280 -97.88 -5.07 85.10
N LEU A 281 -97.47 -4.70 83.88
CA LEU A 281 -97.52 -5.60 82.73
C LEU A 281 -96.59 -6.81 82.92
N LYS A 282 -95.40 -6.62 83.51
CA LYS A 282 -94.49 -7.72 83.87
C LYS A 282 -95.13 -8.69 84.86
N VAL A 283 -95.80 -8.17 85.89
CA VAL A 283 -96.52 -8.99 86.87
C VAL A 283 -97.64 -9.79 86.20
N ASN A 284 -98.42 -9.15 85.32
CA ASN A 284 -99.50 -9.81 84.58
C ASN A 284 -98.96 -10.88 83.62
N HIS A 285 -97.83 -10.63 82.94
CA HIS A 285 -97.20 -11.61 82.07
C HIS A 285 -96.73 -12.84 82.87
N GLU A 286 -96.08 -12.67 84.03
CA GLU A 286 -95.68 -13.81 84.85
C GLU A 286 -96.88 -14.59 85.38
N ARG A 287 -97.99 -13.93 85.72
CA ARG A 287 -99.25 -14.61 86.07
C ARG A 287 -99.78 -15.44 84.89
N LEU A 288 -99.91 -14.85 83.69
CA LEU A 288 -100.41 -15.54 82.51
C LEU A 288 -99.53 -16.73 82.10
N LYS A 289 -98.21 -16.61 82.27
CA LYS A 289 -97.25 -17.69 82.03
C LYS A 289 -97.45 -18.86 83.00
N ASN A 290 -97.82 -18.60 84.24
CA ASN A 290 -98.16 -19.64 85.21
C ASN A 290 -99.50 -20.31 84.85
N ASP A 291 -100.52 -19.52 84.50
CA ASP A 291 -101.82 -20.06 84.06
C ASP A 291 -101.64 -20.95 82.82
N PHE A 292 -100.82 -20.53 81.85
CA PHE A 292 -100.51 -21.33 80.66
C PHE A 292 -99.79 -22.64 80.98
N LYS A 293 -98.88 -22.64 81.97
CA LYS A 293 -98.24 -23.88 82.46
C LYS A 293 -99.27 -24.83 83.08
N GLU A 294 -100.21 -24.30 83.84
CA GLU A 294 -101.28 -25.09 84.45
C GLU A 294 -102.21 -25.68 83.40
N TYR A 295 -102.67 -24.89 82.43
CA TYR A 295 -103.49 -25.38 81.32
C TYR A 295 -102.77 -26.41 80.46
N ASN A 296 -101.49 -26.19 80.12
CA ASN A 296 -100.71 -27.17 79.38
C ASN A 296 -100.53 -28.47 80.16
N ARG A 297 -100.39 -28.41 81.48
CA ARG A 297 -100.33 -29.62 82.31
C ARG A 297 -101.62 -30.43 82.20
N VAL A 298 -102.78 -29.77 82.25
CA VAL A 298 -104.08 -30.43 82.06
C VAL A 298 -104.21 -31.06 80.67
N VAL A 299 -103.74 -30.38 79.62
CA VAL A 299 -103.76 -30.93 78.25
C VAL A 299 -102.84 -32.15 78.14
N ILE A 300 -101.62 -32.08 78.68
CA ILE A 300 -100.68 -33.21 78.68
C ILE A 300 -101.26 -34.40 79.45
N ASP A 301 -101.88 -34.16 80.61
CA ASP A 301 -102.51 -35.22 81.41
C ASP A 301 -103.70 -35.86 80.66
N TYR A 302 -104.49 -35.05 79.93
CA TYR A 302 -105.58 -35.54 79.09
C TYR A 302 -105.08 -36.39 77.91
N ASP A 303 -104.06 -35.93 77.19
CA ASP A 303 -103.45 -36.67 76.08
C ASP A 303 -102.81 -37.99 76.56
N ALA A 304 -102.20 -37.98 77.75
CA ALA A 304 -101.64 -39.17 78.38
C ALA A 304 -102.73 -40.20 78.72
N GLU A 305 -103.88 -39.78 79.26
CA GLU A 305 -104.98 -40.70 79.54
C GLU A 305 -105.62 -41.24 78.25
N GLN A 306 -105.76 -40.41 77.20
CA GLN A 306 -106.25 -40.86 75.89
C GLN A 306 -105.32 -41.91 75.26
N GLU A 307 -104.00 -41.72 75.31
CA GLU A 307 -103.06 -42.73 74.80
C GLU A 307 -103.11 -44.01 75.65
N ARG A 308 -103.34 -43.90 76.96
CA ARG A 308 -103.52 -45.06 77.84
C ARG A 308 -104.78 -45.87 77.48
N ILE A 309 -105.88 -45.20 77.14
CA ILE A 309 -107.10 -45.83 76.62
C ILE A 309 -106.80 -46.53 75.29
N ARG A 310 -106.16 -45.83 74.33
CA ARG A 310 -105.80 -46.40 73.03
C ARG A 310 -104.90 -47.63 73.15
N GLN A 311 -103.96 -47.63 74.10
CA GLN A 311 -103.09 -48.78 74.35
C GLN A 311 -103.87 -49.99 74.90
N LYS A 312 -104.83 -49.76 75.81
CA LYS A 312 -105.71 -50.84 76.31
C LYS A 312 -106.54 -51.44 75.18
N GLU A 313 -107.17 -50.62 74.35
CA GLU A 313 -107.95 -51.09 73.20
C GLU A 313 -107.09 -51.90 72.22
N LYS A 314 -105.86 -51.44 71.92
CA LYS A 314 -104.91 -52.21 71.09
C LYS A 314 -104.55 -53.56 71.72
N HIS A 315 -104.40 -53.64 73.04
CA HIS A 315 -104.13 -54.91 73.72
C HIS A 315 -105.33 -55.85 73.66
N GLU A 316 -106.54 -55.34 73.88
CA GLU A 316 -107.78 -56.11 73.77
C GLU A 316 -108.00 -56.62 72.34
N GLN A 317 -107.74 -55.79 71.32
CA GLN A 317 -107.80 -56.23 69.91
C GLN A 317 -106.78 -57.34 69.61
N LYS A 318 -105.54 -57.20 70.07
CA LYS A 318 -104.52 -58.26 69.91
C LYS A 318 -104.94 -59.55 70.61
N LEU A 319 -105.54 -59.46 71.80
CA LEU A 319 -106.07 -60.60 72.53
C LEU A 319 -107.21 -61.27 71.75
N LEU A 320 -108.17 -60.50 71.23
CA LEU A 320 -109.26 -60.99 70.37
C LEU A 320 -108.74 -61.72 69.13
N VAL A 321 -107.76 -61.13 68.42
CA VAL A 321 -107.14 -61.78 67.26
C VAL A 321 -106.43 -63.07 67.66
N ALA A 322 -105.74 -63.11 68.79
CA ALA A 322 -105.12 -64.33 69.30
C ALA A 322 -106.17 -65.41 69.63
N ILE A 323 -107.27 -65.04 70.28
CA ILE A 323 -108.41 -65.94 70.54
C ILE A 323 -108.96 -66.50 69.22
N PHE A 324 -109.18 -65.65 68.21
CA PHE A 324 -109.65 -66.11 66.90
C PHE A 324 -108.64 -67.04 66.21
N LYS A 325 -107.34 -66.77 66.32
CA LYS A 325 -106.30 -67.68 65.79
C LYS A 325 -106.32 -69.03 66.50
N VAL A 326 -106.47 -69.06 67.82
CA VAL A 326 -106.59 -70.31 68.60
C VAL A 326 -107.88 -71.04 68.23
N GLN A 327 -109.02 -70.35 68.13
CA GLN A 327 -110.28 -70.95 67.71
C GLN A 327 -110.20 -71.51 66.30
N THR A 328 -109.55 -70.80 65.37
CA THR A 328 -109.36 -71.25 63.99
C THR A 328 -108.41 -72.45 63.96
N TRP A 329 -107.28 -72.39 64.65
CA TRP A 329 -106.36 -73.53 64.79
C TRP A 329 -107.05 -74.77 65.37
N TRP A 330 -107.87 -74.60 66.41
CA TRP A 330 -108.64 -75.69 67.01
C TRP A 330 -109.68 -76.26 66.05
N ARG A 331 -110.42 -75.41 65.33
CA ARG A 331 -111.35 -75.83 64.26
C ARG A 331 -110.62 -76.59 63.15
N THR A 332 -109.45 -76.11 62.72
CA THR A 332 -108.63 -76.80 61.73
C THR A 332 -108.11 -78.14 62.27
N MET A 333 -107.67 -78.22 63.52
CA MET A 333 -107.24 -79.47 64.15
C MET A 333 -108.36 -80.49 64.29
N ILE A 334 -109.59 -80.05 64.60
CA ILE A 334 -110.78 -80.90 64.60
C ILE A 334 -110.96 -81.56 63.22
N VAL A 335 -110.84 -80.77 62.15
CA VAL A 335 -110.98 -81.26 60.77
C VAL A 335 -109.84 -82.20 60.38
N VAL A 336 -108.58 -81.80 60.64
CA VAL A 336 -107.39 -82.58 60.26
C VAL A 336 -107.28 -83.88 61.05
N ARG A 337 -107.54 -83.86 62.35
CA ARG A 337 -107.46 -85.06 63.22
C ARG A 337 -108.76 -85.86 63.30
N LYS A 338 -109.79 -85.49 62.52
CA LYS A 338 -111.12 -86.16 62.48
C LYS A 338 -111.74 -86.37 63.88
N ILE A 339 -111.61 -85.38 64.77
CA ILE A 339 -112.19 -85.45 66.11
C ILE A 339 -113.70 -85.19 65.99
N LYS A 340 -114.54 -86.16 66.36
CA LYS A 340 -116.01 -86.00 66.37
C LYS A 340 -116.41 -84.99 67.45
N VAL A 341 -116.81 -83.78 67.04
CA VAL A 341 -117.37 -82.77 67.96
C VAL A 341 -118.83 -83.16 68.26
N PRO A 342 -119.24 -83.29 69.54
CA PRO A 342 -120.63 -83.54 69.89
C PRO A 342 -121.49 -82.30 69.56
N THR A 343 -122.46 -82.46 68.67
CA THR A 343 -123.42 -81.43 68.28
C THR A 343 -124.40 -81.18 69.43
N ILE A 344 -124.20 -80.12 70.22
CA ILE A 344 -125.12 -79.76 71.30
C ILE A 344 -126.28 -78.95 70.71
N GLN A 345 -127.46 -79.59 70.63
CA GLN A 345 -128.75 -78.91 70.42
C GLN A 345 -129.12 -78.13 71.69
N ILE A 346 -129.19 -76.80 71.63
CA ILE A 346 -129.74 -75.97 72.72
C ILE A 346 -131.02 -75.28 72.27
N ARG A 347 -132.08 -75.52 73.04
CA ARG A 347 -133.46 -75.06 72.89
C ARG A 347 -133.65 -73.60 73.33
N ARG A 348 -134.66 -72.97 72.72
CA ARG A 348 -135.29 -71.67 73.02
C ARG A 348 -135.64 -71.39 74.50
N LYS A 349 -135.56 -70.11 74.89
CA LYS A 349 -136.55 -69.26 75.62
C LYS A 349 -135.82 -67.94 75.97
N GLY A 350 -136.32 -66.71 75.90
CA GLY A 350 -137.65 -66.11 75.77
C GLY A 350 -137.66 -64.82 76.61
N ARG A 351 -137.94 -63.67 75.98
CA ARG A 351 -138.71 -62.50 76.47
C ARG A 351 -138.37 -61.76 77.81
N LYS A 352 -138.44 -60.41 77.71
CA LYS A 352 -138.67 -59.35 78.73
C LYS A 352 -137.45 -58.98 79.60
N GLY A 353 -137.17 -57.73 79.95
CA GLY A 353 -137.82 -56.43 79.75
C GLY A 353 -137.28 -55.42 80.79
N LYS A 354 -137.37 -54.12 80.48
CA LYS A 354 -137.40 -52.92 81.37
C LYS A 354 -136.41 -52.86 82.56
N HIS A 355 -135.45 -51.94 82.50
CA HIS A 355 -135.47 -50.68 83.25
C HIS A 355 -134.37 -49.73 82.77
#